data_AF-A0A9C8I813-F1
#
_entry.id   AF-A0A9C8I813-F1
#
_cell.length_a   1.000
_cell.length_b   1.000
_cell.length_c   1.000
_cell.angle_alpha   90.00
_cell.angle_beta   90.00
_cell.angle_gamma   90.00
#
_symmetry.space_group_name_H-M   'P 1'
#
loop_
_entity.id
_entity.type
_entity.pdbx_description
1 polymer ?
#
loop_
_entity_poly.entity_id
_entity_poly.type
_entity_poly.pdbx_seq_one_letter_code
_entity_poly.pdbx_strand_id
1 'polypeptide(L)'
;YYPVKVEYYKELIRLLRENERFEEIAFWADRALVVYDWLLKAPPIKGELQVWLGEARRAMGGDAFSAGDEEKGFELWDKAEEILILAMDDPRTSYKPHYELGQIYEARGDMALNAGNTEESVQWYEKAKERYVDAFRLKDRVLPSEAPFNYAFLLLGRIYDKLGDTDRALEYYRRMLSEGLYSKNTVPYQAARQRIYELTGVWEGEPSDIGSDIEQ
;
A
#
# COMPACT_ATOMS: atom_id res chain seq x y z
N TYR A 1 -11.91 -10.59 -36.87
CA TYR A 1 -11.86 -9.72 -35.68
C TYR A 1 -11.47 -10.60 -34.52
N TYR A 2 -10.20 -10.61 -34.13
CA TYR A 2 -9.76 -11.34 -32.93
C TYR A 2 -10.35 -10.59 -31.73
N PRO A 3 -11.28 -11.17 -30.96
CA PRO A 3 -11.53 -10.64 -29.63
C PRO A 3 -10.20 -10.79 -28.90
N VAL A 4 -9.52 -9.68 -28.63
CA VAL A 4 -8.42 -9.69 -27.66
C VAL A 4 -9.06 -10.17 -26.37
N LYS A 5 -8.82 -11.44 -26.04
CA LYS A 5 -9.32 -12.04 -24.81
C LYS A 5 -8.85 -11.16 -23.68
N VAL A 6 -9.78 -10.66 -22.88
CA VAL A 6 -9.55 -9.73 -21.76
C VAL A 6 -8.47 -10.29 -20.80
N GLU A 7 -8.34 -11.61 -20.77
CA GLU A 7 -7.33 -12.41 -20.10
C GLU A 7 -5.89 -12.08 -20.52
N TYR A 8 -5.64 -11.65 -21.77
CA TYR A 8 -4.31 -11.20 -22.21
C TYR A 8 -3.88 -9.91 -21.50
N TYR A 9 -4.82 -8.99 -21.26
CA TYR A 9 -4.50 -7.76 -20.52
C TYR A 9 -4.17 -8.08 -19.07
N LYS A 10 -4.90 -9.01 -18.44
CA LYS A 10 -4.60 -9.48 -17.08
C LYS A 10 -3.20 -10.07 -16.98
N GLU A 11 -2.84 -10.99 -17.88
CA GLU A 11 -1.53 -11.63 -17.83
C GLU A 11 -0.39 -10.67 -18.17
N LEU A 12 -0.60 -9.78 -19.14
CA LEU A 12 0.36 -8.72 -19.45
C LEU A 12 0.59 -7.80 -18.25
N ILE A 13 -0.47 -7.31 -17.61
CA ILE A 13 -0.37 -6.43 -16.44
C ILE A 13 0.30 -7.15 -15.27
N ARG A 14 0.00 -8.44 -15.06
CA ARG A 14 0.67 -9.27 -14.05
C ARG A 14 2.19 -9.28 -14.26
N LEU A 15 2.65 -9.57 -15.48
CA LEU A 15 4.07 -9.60 -15.82
C LEU A 15 4.73 -8.22 -15.69
N LEU A 16 4.05 -7.16 -16.11
CA LEU A 16 4.56 -5.80 -15.97
C LEU A 16 4.72 -5.42 -14.49
N ARG A 17 3.77 -5.82 -13.64
CA ARG A 17 3.80 -5.59 -12.18
C ARG A 17 4.95 -6.32 -11.50
N GLU A 18 5.24 -7.56 -11.91
CA GLU A 18 6.40 -8.32 -11.42
C GLU A 18 7.74 -7.66 -11.74
N ASN A 19 7.76 -6.77 -12.73
CA ASN A 19 8.95 -6.02 -13.14
C ASN A 19 8.83 -4.52 -12.82
N GLU A 20 7.88 -4.13 -11.98
CA GLU A 20 7.66 -2.74 -11.53
C GLU A 20 7.50 -1.73 -12.68
N ARG A 21 6.94 -2.18 -13.81
CA ARG A 21 6.74 -1.39 -15.04
C ARG A 21 5.44 -0.58 -15.00
N PHE A 22 5.37 0.38 -14.08
CA PHE A 22 4.12 1.09 -13.74
C PHE A 22 3.59 1.98 -14.87
N GLU A 23 4.45 2.60 -15.68
CA GLU A 23 4.01 3.39 -16.83
C GLU A 23 3.27 2.51 -17.85
N GLU A 24 3.80 1.33 -18.14
CA GLU A 24 3.17 0.38 -19.06
C GLU A 24 1.90 -0.23 -18.47
N ILE A 25 1.86 -0.48 -17.15
CA ILE A 25 0.64 -0.91 -16.46
C ILE A 25 -0.45 0.15 -16.65
N ALA A 26 -0.15 1.41 -16.35
CA ALA A 26 -1.11 2.51 -16.52
C ALA A 26 -1.60 2.59 -17.98
N PHE A 27 -0.67 2.56 -18.92
CA PHE A 27 -0.92 2.59 -20.36
C PHE A 27 -1.86 1.47 -20.82
N TRP A 28 -1.64 0.23 -20.39
CA TRP A 28 -2.45 -0.92 -20.81
C TRP A 28 -3.76 -1.05 -20.04
N ALA A 29 -3.77 -0.75 -18.73
CA ALA A 29 -4.97 -0.81 -17.91
C ALA A 29 -6.00 0.25 -18.33
N ASP A 30 -5.58 1.48 -18.63
CA ASP A 30 -6.48 2.55 -19.13
C ASP A 30 -7.19 2.11 -20.42
N ARG A 31 -6.45 1.54 -21.38
CA ARG A 31 -7.06 1.00 -22.60
C ARG A 31 -7.95 -0.19 -22.34
N ALA A 32 -7.53 -1.10 -21.47
CA ALA A 32 -8.34 -2.26 -21.12
C ALA A 32 -9.68 -1.84 -20.51
N LEU A 33 -9.70 -0.78 -19.70
CA LEU A 33 -10.93 -0.21 -19.12
C LEU A 33 -11.83 0.46 -20.18
N VAL A 34 -11.25 1.20 -21.13
CA VAL A 34 -12.04 1.77 -22.25
C VAL A 34 -12.65 0.67 -23.13
N VAL A 35 -11.86 -0.36 -23.44
CA VAL A 35 -12.32 -1.54 -24.19
C VAL A 35 -13.39 -2.30 -23.38
N TYR A 36 -13.22 -2.41 -22.06
CA TYR A 36 -14.18 -3.02 -21.14
C TYR A 36 -15.54 -2.32 -21.19
N ASP A 37 -15.56 -0.99 -21.04
CA ASP A 37 -16.81 -0.21 -21.04
C ASP A 37 -17.50 -0.24 -22.42
N TRP A 38 -16.75 -0.51 -23.50
CA TRP A 38 -17.26 -0.60 -24.86
C TRP A 38 -17.76 -2.01 -25.27
N LEU A 39 -17.11 -3.10 -24.83
CA LEU A 39 -17.29 -4.42 -25.45
C LEU A 39 -18.12 -5.44 -24.68
N LEU A 40 -18.33 -5.33 -23.36
CA LEU A 40 -18.91 -6.45 -22.62
C LEU A 40 -19.83 -6.05 -21.45
N LYS A 41 -21.00 -6.67 -21.43
CA LYS A 41 -21.75 -6.98 -20.21
C LYS A 41 -20.85 -7.80 -19.27
N ALA A 42 -20.15 -7.11 -18.38
CA ALA A 42 -19.47 -7.61 -17.17
C ALA A 42 -18.56 -8.86 -17.30
N PRO A 43 -17.32 -8.73 -17.79
CA PRO A 43 -16.27 -9.71 -17.49
C PRO A 43 -15.70 -9.47 -16.07
N PRO A 44 -15.23 -10.52 -15.38
CA PRO A 44 -14.95 -10.52 -13.94
C PRO A 44 -13.68 -9.77 -13.50
N ILE A 45 -13.11 -8.84 -14.27
CA ILE A 45 -11.80 -8.22 -13.92
C ILE A 45 -11.77 -6.69 -13.81
N LYS A 46 -12.92 -5.99 -13.88
CA LYS A 46 -12.95 -4.51 -13.79
C LYS A 46 -12.28 -4.00 -12.51
N GLY A 47 -12.68 -4.54 -11.36
CA GLY A 47 -12.12 -4.17 -10.07
C GLY A 47 -10.61 -4.40 -10.02
N GLU A 48 -10.12 -5.54 -10.53
CA GLU A 48 -8.68 -5.83 -10.61
C GLU A 48 -7.93 -4.81 -11.48
N LEU A 49 -8.46 -4.47 -12.66
CA LEU A 49 -7.85 -3.47 -13.55
C LEU A 49 -7.79 -2.09 -12.90
N GLN A 50 -8.87 -1.69 -12.21
CA GLN A 50 -8.91 -0.42 -11.48
C GLN A 50 -7.87 -0.40 -10.36
N VAL A 51 -7.76 -1.49 -9.58
CA VAL A 51 -6.71 -1.60 -8.55
C VAL A 51 -5.32 -1.45 -9.14
N TRP A 52 -5.00 -2.16 -10.23
CA TRP A 52 -3.66 -2.08 -10.84
C TRP A 52 -3.37 -0.70 -11.41
N LEU A 53 -4.36 -0.05 -12.01
CA LEU A 53 -4.21 1.31 -12.52
C LEU A 53 -4.01 2.32 -11.38
N GLY A 54 -4.73 2.17 -10.27
CA GLY A 54 -4.53 2.97 -9.06
C GLY A 54 -3.15 2.78 -8.46
N GLU A 55 -2.70 1.51 -8.30
CA GLU A 55 -1.36 1.14 -7.85
C GLU A 55 -0.26 1.76 -8.74
N ALA A 56 -0.41 1.69 -10.05
CA ALA A 56 0.54 2.27 -11.00
C ALA A 56 0.62 3.79 -10.89
N ARG A 57 -0.53 4.48 -10.85
CA ARG A 57 -0.55 5.94 -10.72
C ARG A 57 0.02 6.40 -9.37
N ARG A 58 -0.24 5.67 -8.29
CA ARG A 58 0.35 5.92 -6.97
C ARG A 58 1.88 5.80 -7.00
N ALA A 59 2.42 4.78 -7.67
CA ALA A 59 3.86 4.61 -7.87
C ALA A 59 4.47 5.77 -8.67
N MET A 60 3.88 6.05 -9.84
CA MET A 60 4.33 7.15 -10.72
C MET A 60 4.27 8.51 -10.02
N GLY A 61 3.31 8.72 -9.10
CA GLY A 61 3.26 9.93 -8.28
C GLY A 61 4.46 10.05 -7.34
N GLY A 62 4.85 8.95 -6.69
CA GLY A 62 6.08 8.87 -5.89
C GLY A 62 7.34 9.13 -6.70
N ASP A 63 7.41 8.61 -7.94
CA ASP A 63 8.51 8.87 -8.86
C ASP A 63 8.57 10.35 -9.27
N ALA A 64 7.41 10.98 -9.49
CA ALA A 64 7.33 12.41 -9.80
C ALA A 64 7.85 13.28 -8.64
N PHE A 65 7.48 12.97 -7.39
CA PHE A 65 8.05 13.63 -6.21
C PHE A 65 9.56 13.45 -6.12
N SER A 66 10.05 12.24 -6.39
CA SER A 66 11.49 11.95 -6.42
C SER A 66 12.23 12.73 -7.51
N ALA A 67 11.54 13.04 -8.62
CA ALA A 67 12.04 13.90 -9.70
C ALA A 67 11.85 15.41 -9.43
N GLY A 68 11.23 15.79 -8.31
CA GLY A 68 10.95 17.19 -7.94
C GLY A 68 9.74 17.82 -8.64
N ASP A 69 8.91 17.01 -9.31
CA ASP A 69 7.67 17.46 -9.96
C ASP A 69 6.47 17.22 -9.04
N GLU A 70 6.27 18.14 -8.09
CA GLU A 70 5.21 18.02 -7.09
C GLU A 70 3.80 18.12 -7.70
N GLU A 71 3.61 18.99 -8.69
CA GLU A 71 2.32 19.17 -9.37
C GLU A 71 1.85 17.85 -9.99
N LYS A 72 2.74 17.21 -10.76
CA LYS A 72 2.45 15.91 -11.35
C LYS A 72 2.30 14.81 -10.30
N GLY A 73 3.09 14.86 -9.23
CA GLY A 73 3.00 13.92 -8.11
C GLY A 73 1.60 13.91 -7.48
N PHE A 74 1.09 15.09 -7.13
CA PHE A 74 -0.25 15.23 -6.57
C PHE A 74 -1.35 14.87 -7.58
N GLU A 75 -1.24 15.31 -8.84
CA GLU A 75 -2.19 14.96 -9.90
C GLU A 75 -2.32 13.43 -10.06
N LEU A 76 -1.19 12.71 -10.04
CA LEU A 76 -1.18 11.25 -10.15
C LEU A 76 -1.80 10.57 -8.93
N TRP A 77 -1.56 11.10 -7.72
CA TRP A 77 -2.19 10.58 -6.51
C TRP A 77 -3.69 10.84 -6.46
N ASP A 78 -4.17 12.01 -6.90
CA ASP A 78 -5.60 12.29 -7.02
C ASP A 78 -6.28 11.32 -7.99
N LYS A 79 -5.67 11.12 -9.17
CA LYS A 79 -6.15 10.15 -10.16
C LYS A 79 -6.08 8.70 -9.68
N ALA A 80 -5.14 8.37 -8.81
CA ALA A 80 -5.08 7.06 -8.18
C ALA A 80 -6.23 6.90 -7.19
N GLU A 81 -6.45 7.88 -6.32
CA GLU A 81 -7.51 7.89 -5.32
C GLU A 81 -8.89 7.71 -5.94
N GLU A 82 -9.22 8.48 -6.99
CA GLU A 82 -10.50 8.37 -7.70
C GLU A 82 -10.78 6.94 -8.18
N ILE A 83 -9.77 6.30 -8.77
CA ILE A 83 -9.91 4.94 -9.32
C ILE A 83 -9.98 3.90 -8.21
N LEU A 84 -9.19 4.05 -7.15
CA LEU A 84 -9.19 3.12 -6.04
C LEU A 84 -10.54 3.15 -5.32
N ILE A 85 -11.17 4.32 -5.17
CA ILE A 85 -12.54 4.42 -4.64
C ILE A 85 -13.53 3.63 -5.50
N LEU A 86 -13.45 3.74 -6.84
CA LEU A 86 -14.30 2.96 -7.74
C LEU A 86 -14.04 1.44 -7.63
N ALA A 87 -12.79 1.04 -7.38
CA ALA A 87 -12.41 -0.36 -7.23
C ALA A 87 -12.95 -1.01 -5.95
N MET A 88 -13.38 -0.21 -4.96
CA MET A 88 -13.96 -0.71 -3.70
C MET A 88 -15.34 -1.33 -3.90
N ASP A 89 -16.04 -1.00 -4.99
CA ASP A 89 -17.33 -1.57 -5.34
C ASP A 89 -17.26 -3.06 -5.69
N ASP A 90 -16.07 -3.58 -6.03
CA ASP A 90 -15.84 -5.01 -6.27
C ASP A 90 -15.42 -5.72 -4.97
N PRO A 91 -16.28 -6.57 -4.37
CA PRO A 91 -15.99 -7.22 -3.10
C PRO A 91 -14.77 -8.15 -3.13
N ARG A 92 -14.35 -8.60 -4.32
CA ARG A 92 -13.19 -9.50 -4.49
C ARG A 92 -11.87 -8.77 -4.35
N THR A 93 -11.86 -7.46 -4.65
CA THR A 93 -10.67 -6.62 -4.56
C THR A 93 -10.73 -5.62 -3.43
N SER A 94 -11.86 -5.49 -2.71
CA SER A 94 -12.14 -4.32 -1.87
C SER A 94 -11.08 -4.00 -0.79
N TYR A 95 -10.34 -4.99 -0.27
CA TYR A 95 -9.28 -4.75 0.70
C TYR A 95 -8.08 -3.98 0.10
N LYS A 96 -7.75 -4.22 -1.17
CA LYS A 96 -6.53 -3.69 -1.79
C LYS A 96 -6.61 -2.19 -2.04
N PRO A 97 -7.73 -1.61 -2.55
CA PRO A 97 -7.93 -0.17 -2.58
C PRO A 97 -7.71 0.53 -1.26
N HIS A 98 -8.23 -0.03 -0.16
CA HIS A 98 -8.00 0.54 1.17
C HIS A 98 -6.50 0.59 1.49
N TYR A 99 -5.76 -0.49 1.23
CA TYR A 99 -4.32 -0.51 1.45
C TYR A 99 -3.56 0.52 0.59
N GLU A 100 -3.89 0.64 -0.70
CA GLU A 100 -3.26 1.62 -1.58
C GLU A 100 -3.60 3.07 -1.19
N LEU A 101 -4.84 3.35 -0.83
CA LEU A 101 -5.26 4.66 -0.31
C LEU A 101 -4.54 5.01 1.00
N GLY A 102 -4.35 4.02 1.88
CA GLY A 102 -3.59 4.21 3.12
C GLY A 102 -2.17 4.71 2.85
N GLN A 103 -1.50 4.15 1.84
CA GLN A 103 -0.16 4.59 1.44
C GLN A 103 -0.16 6.02 0.87
N ILE A 104 -1.15 6.37 0.03
CA ILE A 104 -1.29 7.73 -0.51
C ILE A 104 -1.47 8.73 0.63
N TYR A 105 -2.39 8.46 1.55
CA TYR A 105 -2.67 9.37 2.65
C TYR A 105 -1.51 9.49 3.62
N GLU A 106 -0.81 8.39 3.91
CA GLU A 106 0.42 8.46 4.70
C GLU A 106 1.47 9.34 4.04
N ALA A 107 1.70 9.18 2.73
CA ALA A 107 2.68 9.97 2.00
C ALA A 107 2.29 11.46 1.94
N ARG A 108 0.99 11.79 1.80
CA ARG A 108 0.51 13.18 1.94
C ARG A 108 0.75 13.74 3.34
N GLY A 109 0.58 12.92 4.37
CA GLY A 109 0.89 13.31 5.75
C GLY A 109 2.37 13.65 5.92
N ASP A 110 3.26 12.83 5.35
CA ASP A 110 4.72 13.04 5.39
C ASP A 110 5.10 14.34 4.69
N MET A 111 4.51 14.60 3.52
CA MET A 111 4.71 15.84 2.78
C MET A 111 4.22 17.07 3.55
N ALA A 112 3.01 17.01 4.11
CA ALA A 112 2.46 18.11 4.92
C ALA A 112 3.33 18.38 6.16
N LEU A 113 3.81 17.31 6.83
CA LEU A 113 4.70 17.44 7.97
C LEU A 113 6.04 18.09 7.58
N ASN A 114 6.63 17.68 6.46
CA ASN A 114 7.87 18.26 5.92
C ASN A 114 7.70 19.73 5.52
N ALA A 115 6.50 20.13 5.08
CA ALA A 115 6.15 21.51 4.81
C ALA A 115 5.86 22.34 6.08
N GLY A 116 5.87 21.72 7.27
CA GLY A 116 5.56 22.36 8.55
C GLY A 116 4.07 22.42 8.88
N ASN A 117 3.20 21.85 8.05
CA ASN A 117 1.75 21.84 8.24
C ASN A 117 1.35 20.68 9.17
N THR A 118 1.63 20.83 10.46
CA THR A 118 1.41 19.74 11.45
C THR A 118 -0.05 19.31 11.53
N GLU A 119 -1.00 20.26 11.53
CA GLU A 119 -2.44 19.95 11.61
C GLU A 119 -2.90 19.12 10.39
N GLU A 120 -2.48 19.51 9.19
CA GLU A 120 -2.79 18.80 7.96
C GLU A 120 -2.18 17.39 7.96
N SER A 121 -0.93 17.25 8.45
CA SER A 121 -0.28 15.94 8.53
C SER A 121 -1.07 14.95 9.41
N VAL A 122 -1.60 15.42 10.56
CA VAL A 122 -2.42 14.61 11.45
C VAL A 122 -3.72 14.17 10.76
N GLN A 123 -4.38 15.08 10.03
CA GLN A 123 -5.59 14.73 9.27
C GLN A 123 -5.33 13.63 8.24
N TRP A 124 -4.19 13.71 7.53
CA TRP A 124 -3.79 12.69 6.56
C TRP A 124 -3.42 11.36 7.22
N TYR A 125 -2.68 11.37 8.32
CA TYR A 125 -2.37 10.14 9.08
C TYR A 125 -3.61 9.47 9.67
N GLU A 126 -4.61 10.24 10.12
CA GLU A 126 -5.90 9.71 10.56
C GLU A 126 -6.64 8.99 9.42
N LYS A 127 -6.69 9.60 8.22
CA LYS A 127 -7.24 8.94 7.02
C LYS A 127 -6.47 7.68 6.66
N ALA A 128 -5.13 7.71 6.72
CA ALA A 128 -4.29 6.55 6.46
C ALA A 128 -4.59 5.40 7.43
N LYS A 129 -4.72 5.72 8.72
CA LYS A 129 -5.10 4.77 9.77
C LYS A 129 -6.44 4.10 9.47
N GLU A 130 -7.48 4.88 9.17
CA GLU A 130 -8.80 4.34 8.83
C GLU A 130 -8.71 3.35 7.67
N ARG A 131 -8.00 3.73 6.60
CA ARG A 131 -7.84 2.88 5.43
C ARG A 131 -7.05 1.60 5.73
N TYR A 132 -5.96 1.66 6.49
CA TYR A 132 -5.23 0.45 6.87
C TYR A 132 -6.05 -0.47 7.80
N VAL A 133 -6.84 0.09 8.72
CA VAL A 133 -7.77 -0.68 9.56
C VAL A 133 -8.84 -1.37 8.70
N ASP A 134 -9.43 -0.67 7.74
CA ASP A 134 -10.43 -1.24 6.84
C ASP A 134 -9.85 -2.35 5.96
N ALA A 135 -8.65 -2.13 5.41
CA ALA A 135 -7.92 -3.17 4.69
C ALA A 135 -7.76 -4.43 5.57
N PHE A 136 -7.27 -4.26 6.81
CA PHE A 136 -7.04 -5.37 7.73
C PHE A 136 -8.33 -6.07 8.18
N ARG A 137 -9.44 -5.35 8.36
CA ARG A 137 -10.74 -5.96 8.70
C ARG A 137 -11.27 -6.88 7.60
N LEU A 138 -10.92 -6.59 6.36
CA LEU A 138 -11.33 -7.38 5.21
C LEU A 138 -10.44 -8.61 4.99
N LYS A 139 -9.50 -8.90 5.89
CA LYS A 139 -8.50 -9.94 5.70
C LYS A 139 -9.04 -11.34 5.55
N ASP A 140 -10.10 -11.67 6.28
CA ASP A 140 -10.68 -13.01 6.28
C ASP A 140 -11.47 -13.30 4.99
N ARG A 141 -11.58 -12.31 4.09
CA ARG A 141 -12.26 -12.46 2.79
C ARG A 141 -11.32 -12.87 1.66
N VAL A 142 -10.03 -13.04 1.92
CA VAL A 142 -9.02 -13.37 0.91
C VAL A 142 -8.07 -14.45 1.38
N LEU A 143 -7.40 -15.10 0.43
CA LEU A 143 -6.44 -16.15 0.76
C LEU A 143 -5.25 -15.55 1.52
N PRO A 144 -4.70 -16.24 2.54
CA PRO A 144 -3.53 -15.76 3.29
C PRO A 144 -2.32 -15.41 2.43
N SER A 145 -2.19 -16.05 1.26
CA SER A 145 -1.12 -15.81 0.28
C SER A 145 -1.30 -14.54 -0.56
N GLU A 146 -2.50 -13.95 -0.59
CA GLU A 146 -2.86 -12.89 -1.54
C GLU A 146 -2.76 -11.48 -0.96
N ALA A 147 -2.48 -11.33 0.34
CA ALA A 147 -2.75 -10.09 1.02
C ALA A 147 -1.57 -9.42 1.74
N PRO A 148 -1.54 -8.07 1.81
CA PRO A 148 -0.55 -7.29 2.55
C PRO A 148 -0.75 -7.37 4.08
N PHE A 149 -1.59 -8.27 4.59
CA PHE A 149 -1.78 -8.46 6.04
C PHE A 149 -0.53 -8.96 6.74
N ASN A 150 0.38 -9.55 5.96
CA ASN A 150 1.71 -9.90 6.41
C ASN A 150 2.46 -8.70 7.04
N TYR A 151 2.05 -7.46 6.77
CA TYR A 151 2.73 -6.28 7.31
C TYR A 151 1.77 -5.32 8.02
N ALA A 152 0.53 -5.72 8.27
CA ALA A 152 -0.50 -4.84 8.83
C ALA A 152 -0.12 -4.27 10.21
N PHE A 153 0.49 -5.08 11.08
CA PHE A 153 0.94 -4.60 12.39
C PHE A 153 2.06 -3.57 12.27
N LEU A 154 3.01 -3.76 11.35
CA LEU A 154 4.05 -2.77 11.10
C LEU A 154 3.45 -1.45 10.59
N LEU A 155 2.51 -1.51 9.65
CA LEU A 155 1.85 -0.32 9.09
C LEU A 155 1.05 0.44 10.14
N LEU A 156 0.25 -0.26 10.95
CA LEU A 156 -0.52 0.37 12.02
C LEU A 156 0.42 0.95 13.09
N GLY A 157 1.48 0.23 13.49
CA GLY A 157 2.48 0.74 14.42
C GLY A 157 3.11 2.05 13.91
N ARG A 158 3.48 2.08 12.63
CA ARG A 158 4.04 3.26 11.95
C ARG A 158 3.09 4.45 11.91
N ILE A 159 1.81 4.21 11.66
CA ILE A 159 0.82 5.30 11.65
C ILE A 159 0.54 5.82 13.05
N TYR A 160 0.43 4.95 14.06
CA TYR A 160 0.25 5.42 15.45
C TYR A 160 1.46 6.23 15.94
N ASP A 161 2.65 5.82 15.54
CA ASP A 161 3.89 6.55 15.81
C ASP A 161 3.89 7.95 15.16
N LYS A 162 3.51 8.04 13.88
CA LYS A 162 3.33 9.34 13.18
C LYS A 162 2.24 10.22 13.81
N LEU A 163 1.24 9.62 14.45
CA LEU A 163 0.20 10.32 15.23
C LEU A 163 0.65 10.70 16.65
N GLY A 164 1.84 10.28 17.09
CA GLY A 164 2.36 10.52 18.44
C GLY A 164 1.76 9.61 19.53
N ASP A 165 1.03 8.56 19.15
CA ASP A 165 0.47 7.56 20.07
C ASP A 165 1.47 6.41 20.27
N THR A 166 2.54 6.70 20.99
CA THR A 166 3.67 5.77 21.21
C THR A 166 3.24 4.45 21.84
N ASP A 167 2.28 4.46 22.76
CA ASP A 167 1.81 3.26 23.45
C ASP A 167 1.17 2.28 22.45
N ARG A 168 0.28 2.77 21.59
CA ARG A 168 -0.32 1.94 20.53
C ARG A 168 0.69 1.55 19.48
N ALA A 169 1.62 2.44 19.12
CA ALA A 169 2.69 2.10 18.18
C ALA A 169 3.48 0.88 18.67
N LEU A 170 3.91 0.90 19.93
CA LEU A 170 4.62 -0.21 20.57
C LEU A 170 3.77 -1.48 20.68
N GLU A 171 2.48 -1.37 20.99
CA GLU A 171 1.57 -2.52 20.98
C GLU A 171 1.60 -3.23 19.62
N TYR A 172 1.44 -2.47 18.53
CA TYR A 172 1.42 -3.04 17.19
C TYR A 172 2.79 -3.57 16.74
N TYR A 173 3.89 -2.87 17.03
CA TYR A 173 5.22 -3.41 16.73
C TYR A 173 5.50 -4.70 17.51
N ARG A 174 5.09 -4.81 18.78
CA ARG A 174 5.23 -6.06 19.55
C ARG A 174 4.36 -7.19 19.03
N ARG A 175 3.18 -6.89 18.48
CA ARG A 175 2.36 -7.89 17.77
C ARG A 175 3.05 -8.41 16.52
N MET A 176 3.76 -7.55 15.78
CA MET A 176 4.61 -7.98 14.66
C MET A 176 5.68 -9.00 15.10
N LEU A 177 6.31 -8.78 16.26
CA LEU A 177 7.35 -9.69 16.77
C LEU A 177 6.80 -11.02 17.31
N SER A 178 5.55 -11.04 17.78
CA SER A 178 4.98 -12.18 18.52
C SER A 178 4.05 -13.09 17.70
N GLU A 179 3.40 -12.60 16.64
CA GLU A 179 2.38 -13.40 15.93
C GLU A 179 2.92 -14.59 15.09
N GLY A 180 4.21 -14.93 15.16
CA GLY A 180 4.77 -16.20 14.63
C GLY A 180 4.69 -16.40 13.11
N LEU A 181 3.95 -15.52 12.40
CA LEU A 181 3.84 -15.47 10.95
C LEU A 181 5.11 -14.93 10.29
N TYR A 182 5.96 -14.24 11.04
CA TYR A 182 7.17 -13.60 10.52
C TYR A 182 8.40 -14.21 11.14
N SER A 183 9.25 -14.75 10.28
CA SER A 183 10.61 -15.09 10.66
C SER A 183 11.33 -13.81 11.11
N LYS A 184 12.14 -13.94 12.15
CA LYS A 184 13.08 -12.89 12.57
C LYS A 184 13.98 -12.41 11.44
N ASN A 185 14.17 -13.20 10.38
CA ASN A 185 14.99 -12.82 9.23
C ASN A 185 14.23 -11.95 8.20
N THR A 186 12.96 -11.58 8.45
CA THR A 186 12.19 -10.71 7.55
C THR A 186 12.47 -9.23 7.82
N VAL A 187 12.59 -8.43 6.75
CA VAL A 187 12.78 -6.97 6.86
C VAL A 187 11.70 -6.33 7.76
N PRO A 188 10.41 -6.69 7.65
CA PRO A 188 9.38 -6.03 8.48
C PRO A 188 9.47 -6.39 9.96
N TYR A 189 9.92 -7.60 10.30
CA TYR A 189 10.22 -7.96 11.68
C TYR A 189 11.34 -7.08 12.22
N GLN A 190 12.45 -6.98 11.49
CA GLN A 190 13.60 -6.18 11.92
C GLN A 190 13.28 -4.68 11.97
N ALA A 191 12.44 -4.17 11.07
CA ALA A 191 11.96 -2.79 11.11
C ALA A 191 11.12 -2.50 12.37
N ALA A 192 10.20 -3.40 12.75
CA ALA A 192 9.45 -3.26 14.00
C ALA A 192 10.38 -3.30 15.21
N ARG A 193 11.37 -4.18 15.18
CA ARG A 193 12.39 -4.36 16.23
C ARG A 193 13.23 -3.10 16.44
N GLN A 194 13.76 -2.56 15.35
CA GLN A 194 14.51 -1.31 15.31
C GLN A 194 13.66 -0.17 15.86
N ARG A 195 12.40 -0.08 15.45
CA ARG A 195 11.55 1.02 15.89
C ARG A 195 11.17 0.94 17.36
N ILE A 196 10.99 -0.27 17.92
CA ILE A 196 10.84 -0.47 19.37
C ILE A 196 12.08 0.04 20.10
N TYR A 197 13.29 -0.29 19.61
CA TYR A 197 14.53 0.20 20.23
C TYR A 197 14.62 1.73 20.19
N GLU A 198 14.30 2.37 19.06
CA GLU A 198 14.32 3.83 18.96
C GLU A 198 13.33 4.52 19.92
N LEU A 199 12.18 3.90 20.18
CA LEU A 199 11.14 4.45 21.06
C LEU A 199 11.39 4.17 22.54
N THR A 200 12.13 3.11 22.89
CA THR A 200 12.24 2.62 24.28
C THR A 200 13.67 2.54 24.81
N GLY A 201 14.67 2.52 23.93
CA GLY A 201 16.07 2.23 24.24
C GLY A 201 16.37 0.74 24.52
N VAL A 202 15.41 -0.16 24.28
CA VAL A 202 15.54 -1.60 24.59
C VAL A 202 15.26 -2.44 23.34
N TRP A 203 16.15 -3.40 23.08
CA TRP A 203 15.95 -4.42 22.05
C TRP A 203 14.94 -5.46 22.54
N GLU A 204 13.86 -5.64 21.79
CA GLU A 204 12.86 -6.70 22.00
C GLU A 204 12.88 -7.70 20.82
N GLY A 205 12.42 -8.94 21.01
CA GLY A 205 12.43 -9.97 19.95
C GLY A 205 13.82 -10.55 19.62
N GLU A 206 13.87 -11.53 18.72
CA GLU A 206 15.09 -12.21 18.32
C GLU A 206 15.84 -11.45 17.20
N PRO A 207 17.17 -11.35 17.27
CA PRO A 207 17.96 -10.76 16.19
C PRO A 207 17.98 -11.65 14.95
N SER A 208 18.28 -11.05 13.79
CA SER A 208 18.48 -11.79 12.54
C SER A 208 19.63 -12.79 12.67
N ASP A 209 19.45 -14.02 12.17
CA ASP A 209 20.54 -15.01 12.08
C ASP A 209 21.50 -14.69 10.93
N ILE A 210 21.02 -13.90 9.97
CA ILE A 210 21.78 -13.42 8.82
C ILE A 210 22.40 -12.11 9.28
N GLY A 211 23.66 -12.17 9.72
CA GLY A 211 24.36 -11.05 10.37
C GLY A 211 24.11 -9.73 9.66
N SER A 212 23.40 -8.83 10.35
CA SER A 212 23.15 -7.47 9.89
C SER A 212 23.72 -6.53 10.94
N ASP A 213 24.60 -5.62 10.50
CA ASP A 213 25.32 -4.60 11.29
C ASP A 213 24.42 -3.56 12.00
N ILE A 214 23.17 -3.89 12.29
CA ILE A 214 22.15 -3.01 12.87
C ILE A 214 22.31 -2.89 14.41
N GLU A 215 23.16 -3.73 15.02
CA GLU A 215 23.32 -3.82 16.47
C GLU A 215 24.57 -3.11 17.05
N GLN A 216 25.34 -2.36 16.25
CA GLN A 216 26.49 -1.55 16.73
C GLN A 216 26.12 -0.07 16.87
#